data_AF-A0A9D5F056-F1
#
_entry.id   AF-A0A9D5F056-F1
#
_cell.length_a   1.000
_cell.length_b   1.000
_cell.length_c   1.000
_cell.angle_alpha   90.00
_cell.angle_beta   90.00
_cell.angle_gamma   90.00
#
_symmetry.space_group_name_H-M   'P 1'
#
loop_
_entity.id
_entity.type
_entity.pdbx_description
1 polymer ?
#
loop_
_entity_poly.entity_id
_entity_poly.type
_entity_poly.pdbx_seq_one_letter_code
_entity_poly.pdbx_strand_id
1 'polypeptide(L)'
;MIDLVFSQLTDVFRIGLIIALVVTMLRTAPVTGQILPLVAGVVFVAVILPTTMPGGEASLTHAILAGLVSNVIILVLVLAVARLVARLRR
;
A
#
# COMPACT_ATOMS: atom_id res chain seq x y z
N MET A 1 -6.07 13.64 13.38
CA MET A 1 -6.16 12.28 12.77
C MET A 1 -6.42 12.34 11.27
N ILE A 2 -7.39 13.14 10.81
CA ILE A 2 -7.72 13.25 9.38
C ILE A 2 -6.57 13.87 8.55
N ASP A 3 -5.85 14.85 9.11
CA ASP A 3 -4.70 15.49 8.44
C ASP A 3 -3.51 14.53 8.29
N LEU A 4 -3.33 13.62 9.26
CA LEU A 4 -2.28 12.61 9.22
C LEU A 4 -2.57 11.56 8.13
N VAL A 5 -3.84 11.18 7.99
CA VAL A 5 -4.30 10.25 6.95
C VAL A 5 -4.17 10.89 5.57
N PHE A 6 -4.55 12.16 5.41
CA PHE A 6 -4.38 12.88 4.15
C PHE A 6 -2.90 13.03 3.76
N SER A 7 -2.04 13.39 4.72
CA SER A 7 -0.59 13.50 4.49
C SER A 7 0.02 12.18 4.00
N GLN A 8 -0.39 11.06 4.61
CA GLN A 8 0.08 9.73 4.19
C GLN A 8 -0.53 9.26 2.87
N LEU A 9 -1.75 9.68 2.53
CA LEU A 9 -2.37 9.37 1.23
C LEU A 9 -1.65 10.04 0.05
N THR A 10 -1.10 11.24 0.26
CA THR A 10 -0.38 12.00 -0.77
C THR A 10 1.10 11.66 -0.88
N ASP A 11 1.59 10.73 -0.06
CA ASP A 11 2.99 10.31 -0.05
C ASP A 11 3.34 9.54 -1.34
N VAL A 12 4.03 10.22 -2.25
CA VAL A 12 4.42 9.68 -3.57
C VAL A 12 5.28 8.42 -3.44
N PHE A 13 6.08 8.31 -2.38
CA PHE A 13 6.92 7.13 -2.15
C PHE A 13 6.08 5.92 -1.74
N ARG A 14 5.07 6.09 -0.86
CA ARG A 14 4.07 5.04 -0.55
C ARG A 14 3.38 4.53 -1.80
N ILE A 15 2.90 5.46 -2.61
CA ILE A 15 2.17 5.13 -3.84
C ILE A 15 3.10 4.32 -4.76
N GLY A 16 4.35 4.75 -4.94
CA GLY A 16 5.35 4.03 -5.73
C GLY A 16 5.61 2.61 -5.22
N LEU A 17 5.77 2.43 -3.91
CA LEU A 17 6.00 1.10 -3.31
C LEU A 17 4.78 0.18 -3.47
N ILE A 18 3.56 0.67 -3.23
CA ILE A 18 2.33 -0.12 -3.42
C ILE A 18 2.21 -0.54 -4.89
N ILE A 19 2.48 0.36 -5.85
CA ILE A 19 2.47 0.05 -7.28
C ILE A 19 3.49 -1.04 -7.62
N ALA A 20 4.74 -0.88 -7.17
CA ALA A 20 5.81 -1.87 -7.40
C ALA A 20 5.43 -3.24 -6.84
N LEU A 21 4.78 -3.27 -5.68
CA LEU A 21 4.32 -4.48 -5.04
C LEU A 21 3.21 -5.16 -5.84
N VAL A 22 2.23 -4.40 -6.34
CA VAL A 22 1.16 -4.93 -7.20
C VAL A 22 1.72 -5.44 -8.53
N VAL A 23 2.67 -4.74 -9.14
CA VAL A 23 3.34 -5.20 -10.37
C VAL A 23 4.09 -6.51 -10.13
N THR A 24 4.79 -6.62 -9.00
CA THR A 24 5.50 -7.84 -8.60
C THR A 24 4.53 -8.98 -8.37
N MET A 25 3.42 -8.73 -7.66
CA MET A 25 2.33 -9.69 -7.46
C MET A 25 1.75 -10.17 -8.80
N LEU A 26 1.47 -9.29 -9.75
CA LEU A 26 0.96 -9.68 -11.07
C LEU A 26 1.94 -10.57 -11.84
N ARG A 27 3.26 -10.37 -11.64
CA ARG A 27 4.30 -11.20 -12.26
C ARG A 27 4.45 -12.57 -11.60
N THR A 28 4.27 -12.68 -10.28
CA THR A 28 4.44 -13.95 -9.53
C THR A 28 3.13 -14.68 -9.24
N ALA A 29 1.98 -14.09 -9.61
CA ALA A 29 0.65 -14.67 -9.46
C ALA A 29 0.51 -16.13 -9.92
N PRO A 30 1.16 -16.60 -11.01
CA PRO A 30 1.03 -18.00 -11.45
C PRO A 30 1.62 -19.02 -10.47
N VAL A 31 2.54 -18.61 -9.59
CA VAL A 31 3.30 -19.51 -8.70
C VAL A 31 2.89 -19.34 -7.24
N THR A 32 2.72 -18.10 -6.78
CA THR A 32 2.50 -17.77 -5.35
C THR A 32 1.05 -17.40 -5.02
N GLY A 33 0.21 -17.21 -6.05
CA GLY A 33 -1.12 -16.61 -5.88
C GLY A 33 -1.04 -15.12 -5.54
N GLN A 34 -2.19 -14.44 -5.55
CA GLN A 34 -2.25 -12.98 -5.43
C GLN A 34 -2.29 -12.48 -3.98
N ILE A 35 -2.87 -13.25 -3.05
CA ILE A 35 -3.23 -12.75 -1.71
C ILE A 35 -1.99 -12.61 -0.80
N LEU A 36 -1.13 -13.64 -0.79
CA LEU A 36 0.03 -13.70 0.13
C LEU A 36 1.02 -12.54 -0.09
N PRO A 37 1.48 -12.24 -1.32
CA PRO A 37 2.35 -11.09 -1.56
C PRO A 37 1.70 -9.73 -1.27
N LEU A 38 0.39 -9.58 -1.50
CA LEU A 38 -0.32 -8.33 -1.20
C LEU A 38 -0.36 -8.02 0.30
N VAL A 39 -0.75 -9.01 1.11
CA VAL A 39 -0.83 -8.85 2.56
C VAL A 39 0.56 -8.54 3.13
N ALA A 40 1.58 -9.29 2.71
CA ALA A 40 2.95 -9.08 3.16
C ALA A 40 3.44 -7.67 2.80
N GLY A 41 3.13 -7.18 1.60
CA GLY A 41 3.50 -5.84 1.17
C GLY A 41 2.82 -4.71 1.90
N VAL A 42 1.51 -4.81 2.14
CA VAL A 42 0.76 -3.82 2.92
C VAL A 42 1.31 -3.69 4.33
N VAL A 43 1.58 -4.84 4.99
CA VAL A 43 2.17 -4.88 6.33
C VAL A 43 3.59 -4.32 6.32
N PHE A 44 4.41 -4.71 5.34
CA PHE A 44 5.77 -4.18 5.19
C PHE A 44 5.78 -2.66 5.04
N VAL A 45 4.97 -2.10 4.13
CA VAL A 45 4.88 -0.65 3.89
C VAL A 45 4.34 0.08 5.12
N ALA A 46 3.36 -0.51 5.83
CA ALA A 46 2.75 0.10 7.02
C ALA A 46 3.72 0.20 8.21
N VAL A 47 4.65 -0.74 8.33
CA VAL A 47 5.66 -0.76 9.40
C VAL A 47 6.89 0.04 8.99
N ILE A 48 7.43 -0.19 7.79
CA ILE A 48 8.75 0.33 7.43
C ILE A 48 8.75 1.85 7.29
N LEU A 49 7.68 2.45 6.76
CA LEU A 49 7.63 3.89 6.52
C LEU A 49 7.65 4.73 7.80
N PRO A 50 6.78 4.51 8.80
CA PRO A 50 6.88 5.27 10.05
C PRO A 50 8.20 5.01 10.79
N THR A 51 8.86 3.85 10.58
CA THR A 51 10.16 3.56 11.20
C THR A 51 11.36 4.17 10.48
N THR A 52 11.24 4.48 9.18
CA THR A 52 12.35 5.02 8.37
C THR A 52 12.19 6.51 8.05
N MET A 53 10.95 7.01 8.06
CA MET A 53 10.59 8.42 7.91
C MET A 53 9.61 8.80 9.04
N PRO A 54 10.13 9.13 10.24
CA PRO A 54 9.29 9.53 11.36
C PRO A 54 8.53 10.82 11.02
N GLY A 55 7.21 10.71 10.87
CA GLY A 55 6.33 11.85 10.61
C GLY A 55 5.85 12.50 11.91
N GLY A 56 6.60 13.48 12.42
CA GLY A 56 6.20 14.37 13.52
C GLY A 56 5.80 13.69 14.84
N GLU A 57 5.25 14.47 15.78
CA GLU A 57 4.98 14.10 17.20
C GLU A 57 3.99 12.95 17.44
N ALA A 58 3.55 12.23 16.41
CA ALA A 58 2.64 11.10 16.57
C ALA A 58 3.38 9.88 17.14
N SER A 59 2.80 9.25 18.17
CA SER A 59 3.25 7.95 18.69
C SER A 59 3.38 6.93 17.56
N LEU A 60 4.50 6.18 17.53
CA LEU A 60 4.83 5.19 16.51
C LEU A 60 3.66 4.22 16.22
N THR A 61 2.95 3.80 17.26
CA THR A 61 1.77 2.92 17.15
C THR A 61 0.63 3.57 16.35
N HIS A 62 0.37 4.86 16.56
CA HIS A 62 -0.64 5.60 15.81
C HIS A 62 -0.23 5.77 14.34
N ALA A 63 1.06 6.00 14.07
CA ALA A 63 1.58 6.12 12.71
C ALA A 63 1.46 4.80 11.93
N ILE A 64 1.72 3.65 12.58
CA ILE A 64 1.56 2.31 11.98
C ILE A 64 0.09 2.02 11.68
N LEU A 65 -0.83 2.28 12.62
CA LEU A 65 -2.27 2.06 12.40
C LEU A 65 -2.81 2.92 11.25
N ALA A 66 -2.45 4.21 11.22
CA ALA A 66 -2.81 5.10 10.11
C ALA A 66 -2.21 4.63 8.76
N GLY A 67 -0.97 4.13 8.79
CA GLY A 67 -0.31 3.56 7.63
C GLY A 67 -1.00 2.31 7.10
N LEU A 68 -1.47 1.43 7.99
CA LEU A 68 -2.20 0.22 7.60
C LEU A 68 -3.52 0.55 6.91
N VAL A 69 -4.32 1.45 7.49
CA VAL A 69 -5.59 1.91 6.92
C VAL A 69 -5.37 2.55 5.55
N SER A 70 -4.39 3.45 5.45
CA SER A 70 -4.07 4.14 4.19
C SER A 70 -3.60 3.17 3.10
N ASN A 71 -2.73 2.22 3.44
CA ASN A 71 -2.22 1.23 2.49
C ASN A 71 -3.34 0.32 1.96
N VAL A 72 -4.29 -0.07 2.81
CA VAL A 72 -5.45 -0.87 2.39
C VAL A 72 -6.33 -0.07 1.41
N ILE A 73 -6.59 1.20 1.69
CA ILE A 73 -7.36 2.08 0.78
C ILE A 73 -6.68 2.19 -0.59
N ILE A 74 -5.37 2.48 -0.61
CA ILE A 74 -4.59 2.59 -1.85
C ILE A 74 -4.60 1.25 -2.59
N LEU A 75 -4.40 0.13 -1.87
CA LEU A 75 -4.39 -1.20 -2.47
C LEU A 75 -5.72 -1.52 -3.17
N VAL A 76 -6.86 -1.23 -2.54
CA VAL A 76 -8.19 -1.46 -3.13
C VAL A 76 -8.35 -0.68 -4.43
N LEU A 77 -7.94 0.59 -4.44
CA LEU A 77 -7.99 1.43 -5.65
C LEU A 77 -7.10 0.88 -6.76
N VAL A 78 -5.85 0.53 -6.45
CA VAL A 78 -4.90 0.00 -7.44
C VAL A 78 -5.39 -1.32 -8.02
N LEU A 79 -5.94 -2.23 -7.20
CA LEU A 79 -6.52 -3.48 -7.68
C LEU A 79 -7.76 -3.27 -8.55
N ALA A 80 -8.61 -2.31 -8.20
CA ALA A 80 -9.78 -1.95 -9.00
C ALA A 80 -9.37 -1.47 -10.40
N VAL A 81 -8.39 -0.57 -10.47
CA VAL A 81 -7.82 -0.08 -11.74
C VAL A 81 -7.17 -1.23 -12.52
N ALA A 82 -6.36 -2.08 -11.86
CA ALA A 82 -5.70 -3.21 -12.52
C ALA A 82 -6.72 -4.20 -13.13
N ARG A 83 -7.82 -4.50 -12.42
CA ARG A 83 -8.90 -5.34 -12.93
C ARG A 83 -9.64 -4.69 -14.10
N LEU A 84 -9.89 -3.38 -14.03
CA LEU A 84 -10.53 -2.65 -15.11
C LEU A 84 -9.67 -2.67 -16.38
N VAL A 85 -8.37 -2.41 -16.25
CA VAL A 85 -7.41 -2.47 -17.36
C VAL A 85 -7.31 -3.88 -17.94
N ALA A 86 -7.25 -4.91 -17.10
CA ALA A 86 -7.23 -6.30 -17.56
C ALA A 86 -8.51 -6.69 -18.31
N ARG A 87 -9.66 -6.14 -17.91
CA ARG A 87 -10.95 -6.35 -18.57
C ARG A 87 -11.05 -5.63 -19.91
N LEU A 88 -10.50 -4.42 -20.03
CA LEU A 88 -10.47 -3.65 -21.29
C LEU A 88 -9.45 -4.17 -22.31
N ARG A 89 -8.45 -4.95 -21.86
CA ARG A 89 -7.46 -5.61 -22.72
C ARG A 89 -7.91 -6.98 -23.24
N ARG A 90 -9.04 -7.51 -22.77
CA ARG A 90 -9.69 -8.73 -23.29
C ARG A 90 -10.77 -8.35 -24.29
#